data_AF-U1QIS6-F1
#
_entry.id   AF-U1QIS6-F1
#
_cell.length_a   1.000
_cell.length_b   1.000
_cell.length_c   1.000
_cell.angle_alpha   90.00
_cell.angle_beta   90.00
_cell.angle_gamma   90.00
#
_symmetry.space_group_name_H-M   'P 1'
#
loop_
_entity.id
_entity.type
_entity.pdbx_description
1 polymer ?
#
loop_
_entity_poly.entity_id
_entity_poly.type
_entity_poly.pdbx_seq_one_letter_code
_entity_poly.pdbx_strand_id
1 'polypeptide(L)'
;MRTSFNIPDSVVAEFDAVWQEEGLDNRSRAVREAMQEYIESHSRLEKLSEDVIALIAFDYRHHEVIEELHGVQHAYQDVINSTSHTHQGEWCLESLFCHGAGERVRELTYSLRDFDGVNRVKLMILRDDRVG
;
A
#
# COMPACT_ATOMS: atom_id res chain seq x y z
N MET A 1 12.70 25.45 -4.79
CA MET A 1 12.38 25.16 -6.20
C MET A 1 10.88 25.22 -6.38
N ARG A 2 10.35 25.83 -7.44
CA ARG A 2 8.91 25.84 -7.74
C ARG A 2 8.66 24.95 -8.96
N THR A 3 7.79 23.97 -8.81
CA THR A 3 7.47 22.97 -9.85
C THR A 3 5.96 23.00 -10.11
N SER A 4 5.57 22.84 -11.37
CA SER A 4 4.17 22.75 -11.79
C SER A 4 3.86 21.32 -12.24
N PHE A 5 2.68 20.82 -11.89
CA PHE A 5 2.19 19.49 -12.25
C PHE A 5 0.89 19.64 -13.03
N ASN A 6 0.64 18.73 -13.98
CA ASN A 6 -0.69 18.56 -14.58
C ASN A 6 -1.44 17.52 -13.74
N ILE A 7 -2.46 17.97 -13.02
CA ILE A 7 -3.29 17.14 -12.15
C ILE A 7 -4.75 17.49 -12.47
N PRO A 8 -5.66 16.52 -12.63
CA PRO A 8 -7.09 16.80 -12.85
C PRO A 8 -7.68 17.67 -11.74
N ASP A 9 -8.53 18.63 -12.10
CA ASP A 9 -9.13 19.57 -11.14
C ASP A 9 -9.90 18.85 -10.02
N SER A 10 -10.55 17.71 -10.33
CA SER A 10 -11.25 16.90 -9.34
C SER A 10 -10.33 16.37 -8.24
N VAL A 11 -9.13 15.92 -8.60
CA VAL A 11 -8.14 15.40 -7.65
C VAL A 11 -7.58 16.53 -6.79
N VAL A 12 -7.34 17.72 -7.37
CA VAL A 12 -6.90 18.88 -6.61
C VAL A 12 -7.97 19.32 -5.61
N ALA A 13 -9.24 19.30 -6.01
CA ALA A 13 -10.36 19.66 -5.14
C ALA A 13 -10.50 18.69 -3.96
N GLU A 14 -10.39 17.38 -4.21
CA GLU A 14 -10.45 16.36 -3.16
C GLU A 14 -9.24 16.47 -2.21
N PHE A 15 -8.04 16.63 -2.75
CA PHE A 15 -6.84 16.86 -1.95
C PHE A 15 -6.97 18.09 -1.05
N ASP A 16 -7.56 19.18 -1.59
CA ASP A 16 -7.80 20.40 -0.84
C ASP A 16 -8.78 20.25 0.31
N ALA A 17 -9.84 19.46 0.11
CA ALA A 17 -10.78 19.15 1.18
C ALA A 17 -10.07 18.43 2.33
N VAL A 18 -9.27 17.41 2.02
CA VAL A 18 -8.57 16.59 3.02
C VAL A 18 -7.63 17.43 3.89
N TRP A 19 -6.70 18.20 3.30
CA TRP A 19 -5.73 18.92 4.14
C TRP A 19 -6.35 20.06 4.94
N GLN A 20 -7.47 20.63 4.46
CA GLN A 20 -8.24 21.62 5.21
C GLN A 20 -8.93 20.99 6.42
N GLU A 21 -9.51 19.80 6.27
CA GLU A 21 -10.10 19.03 7.37
C GLU A 21 -9.04 18.62 8.41
N GLU A 22 -7.84 18.29 7.97
CA GLU A 22 -6.69 18.00 8.86
C GLU A 22 -6.10 19.26 9.53
N GLY A 23 -6.54 20.46 9.13
CA GLY A 23 -6.11 21.72 9.72
C GLY A 23 -4.69 22.13 9.35
N LEU A 24 -4.17 21.69 8.19
CA LEU A 24 -2.86 22.11 7.71
C LEU A 24 -2.87 23.58 7.27
N ASP A 25 -1.73 24.27 7.43
CA ASP A 25 -1.68 25.74 7.22
C ASP A 25 -1.87 26.16 5.76
N ASN A 26 -1.45 25.31 4.81
CA ASN A 26 -1.53 25.59 3.38
C ASN A 26 -1.29 24.32 2.54
N ARG A 27 -1.76 24.36 1.29
CA ARG A 27 -1.58 23.31 0.28
C ARG A 27 -0.11 22.89 0.08
N SER A 28 0.86 23.81 0.16
CA SER A 28 2.28 23.45 -0.04
C SER A 28 2.84 22.59 1.09
N ARG A 29 2.33 22.77 2.32
CA ARG A 29 2.64 21.88 3.46
C ARG A 29 2.04 20.50 3.21
N ALA A 30 0.75 20.44 2.87
CA ALA A 30 0.06 19.18 2.56
C ALA A 30 0.77 18.40 1.44
N VAL A 31 1.12 19.07 0.33
CA VAL A 31 1.83 18.42 -0.79
C VAL A 31 3.19 17.87 -0.34
N ARG A 32 3.91 18.60 0.54
CA ARG A 32 5.19 18.12 1.06
C ARG A 32 5.02 16.89 1.95
N GLU A 33 4.04 16.91 2.83
CA GLU A 33 3.72 15.77 3.71
C GLU A 33 3.31 14.55 2.86
N ALA A 34 2.43 14.72 1.87
CA ALA A 34 2.05 13.66 0.94
C ALA A 34 3.24 13.12 0.13
N MET A 35 4.14 13.98 -0.36
CA MET A 35 5.36 13.57 -1.04
C MET A 35 6.32 12.83 -0.10
N GLN A 36 6.44 13.25 1.16
CA GLN A 36 7.25 12.56 2.16
C GLN A 36 6.67 11.19 2.50
N GLU A 37 5.35 11.07 2.70
CA GLU A 37 4.69 9.78 2.88
C GLU A 37 4.89 8.87 1.67
N TYR A 38 4.79 9.41 0.45
CA TYR A 38 5.10 8.67 -0.76
C TYR A 38 6.56 8.20 -0.79
N ILE A 39 7.52 9.07 -0.49
CA ILE A 39 8.94 8.70 -0.46
C ILE A 39 9.24 7.69 0.64
N GLU A 40 8.71 7.85 1.85
CA GLU A 40 8.94 6.94 2.96
C GLU A 40 8.34 5.56 2.71
N SER A 41 7.12 5.52 2.18
CA SER A 41 6.45 4.27 1.82
C SER A 41 7.20 3.50 0.74
N HIS A 42 7.88 4.17 -0.20
CA HIS A 42 8.63 3.51 -1.28
C HIS A 42 10.12 3.29 -0.94
N SER A 43 10.77 4.19 -0.21
CA SER A 43 12.19 4.06 0.13
C SER A 43 12.47 3.05 1.24
N ARG A 44 11.52 2.79 2.15
CA ARG A 44 11.62 1.68 3.12
C ARG A 44 11.41 0.33 2.43
N LEU A 45 10.45 0.26 1.50
CA LEU A 45 10.22 -0.93 0.66
C LEU A 45 11.50 -1.35 -0.08
N GLU A 46 12.16 -0.41 -0.75
CA GLU A 46 13.41 -0.67 -1.50
C GLU A 46 14.62 -1.01 -0.61
N LYS A 47 14.49 -0.91 0.73
CA LYS A 47 15.57 -1.14 1.70
C LYS A 47 15.22 -2.23 2.72
N LEU A 48 14.30 -3.13 2.40
CA LEU A 48 13.94 -4.25 3.28
C LEU A 48 15.05 -5.32 3.37
N SER A 49 15.38 -5.80 4.58
CA SER A 49 16.32 -6.91 4.84
C SER A 49 15.99 -8.21 4.13
N GLU A 50 16.94 -9.15 4.15
CA GLU A 50 16.71 -10.54 3.72
C GLU A 50 15.72 -11.29 4.61
N ASP A 51 15.42 -10.78 5.81
CA ASP A 51 14.42 -11.36 6.70
C ASP A 51 13.54 -10.26 7.33
N VAL A 52 12.24 -10.30 7.03
CA VAL A 52 11.25 -9.30 7.41
C VAL A 52 9.98 -9.97 7.90
N ILE A 53 9.41 -9.45 8.98
CA ILE A 53 8.05 -9.78 9.42
C ILE A 53 7.14 -8.60 9.10
N ALA A 54 6.10 -8.83 8.32
CA ALA A 54 5.21 -7.78 7.85
C ALA A 54 3.73 -8.19 7.80
N LEU A 55 2.87 -7.18 7.78
CA LEU A 55 1.44 -7.29 7.52
C LEU A 55 1.12 -6.47 6.27
N ILE A 56 0.51 -7.11 5.27
CA ILE A 56 -0.08 -6.42 4.12
C ILE A 56 -1.59 -6.44 4.32
N ALA A 57 -2.22 -5.27 4.36
CA ALA A 57 -3.67 -5.14 4.43
C ALA A 57 -4.18 -4.42 3.18
N PHE A 58 -5.18 -5.00 2.52
CA PHE A 58 -5.74 -4.44 1.29
C PHE A 58 -7.23 -4.72 1.16
N ASP A 59 -7.90 -3.90 0.35
CA ASP A 59 -9.31 -4.09 0.00
C ASP A 59 -9.48 -4.31 -1.52
N TYR A 60 -10.51 -5.05 -1.89
CA TYR A 60 -10.84 -5.30 -3.30
C TYR A 60 -12.32 -5.61 -3.53
N ARG A 61 -12.78 -5.46 -4.78
CA ARG A 61 -14.15 -5.84 -5.20
C ARG A 61 -14.17 -7.29 -5.68
N HIS A 62 -14.94 -8.14 -4.98
CA HIS A 62 -14.90 -9.60 -5.11
C HIS A 62 -15.17 -10.14 -6.53
N HIS A 63 -16.09 -9.52 -7.29
CA HIS A 63 -16.56 -10.08 -8.57
C HIS A 63 -15.58 -9.88 -9.73
N GLU A 64 -14.54 -9.07 -9.57
CA GLU A 64 -13.70 -8.63 -10.70
C GLU A 64 -12.30 -9.27 -10.69
N VAL A 65 -11.75 -9.66 -9.53
CA VAL A 65 -10.30 -9.96 -9.41
C VAL A 65 -9.93 -11.19 -8.58
N ILE A 66 -10.90 -11.91 -7.99
CA ILE A 66 -10.58 -12.93 -6.96
C ILE A 66 -9.69 -14.08 -7.44
N GLU A 67 -9.90 -14.58 -8.67
CA GLU A 67 -9.10 -15.70 -9.20
C GLU A 67 -7.65 -15.30 -9.44
N GLU A 68 -7.44 -14.14 -10.07
CA GLU A 68 -6.09 -13.63 -10.36
C GLU A 68 -5.36 -13.22 -9.07
N LEU A 69 -6.10 -12.66 -8.10
CA LEU A 69 -5.57 -12.27 -6.81
C LEU A 69 -5.10 -13.50 -6.00
N HIS A 70 -5.89 -14.58 -5.99
CA HIS A 70 -5.45 -15.86 -5.43
C HIS A 70 -4.25 -16.44 -6.20
N GLY A 71 -4.21 -16.31 -7.52
CA GLY A 71 -3.07 -16.72 -8.34
C GLY A 71 -1.77 -16.02 -7.92
N VAL A 72 -1.83 -14.70 -7.71
CA VAL A 72 -0.71 -13.94 -7.15
C VAL A 72 -0.36 -14.44 -5.76
N GLN A 73 -1.31 -14.55 -4.82
CA GLN A 73 -1.00 -15.04 -3.48
C GLN A 73 -0.34 -16.44 -3.48
N HIS A 74 -0.80 -17.35 -4.33
CA HIS A 74 -0.18 -18.67 -4.49
C HIS A 74 1.26 -18.60 -5.00
N ALA A 75 1.58 -17.65 -5.89
CA ALA A 75 2.94 -17.44 -6.36
C ALA A 75 3.88 -16.93 -5.25
N TYR A 76 3.34 -16.28 -4.22
CA TYR A 76 4.07 -15.73 -3.06
C TYR A 76 3.85 -16.52 -1.76
N GLN A 77 3.36 -17.77 -1.85
CA GLN A 77 3.10 -18.62 -0.67
C GLN A 77 4.37 -18.93 0.15
N ASP A 78 5.55 -18.73 -0.44
CA ASP A 78 6.85 -18.84 0.22
C ASP A 78 7.06 -17.78 1.30
N VAL A 79 6.40 -16.62 1.19
CA VAL A 79 6.49 -15.52 2.17
C VAL A 79 5.17 -15.21 2.86
N ILE A 80 4.03 -15.75 2.39
CA ILE A 80 2.72 -15.58 3.04
C ILE A 80 2.49 -16.74 4.01
N ASN A 81 2.52 -16.45 5.32
CA ASN A 81 2.32 -17.45 6.36
C ASN A 81 0.83 -17.74 6.57
N SER A 82 -0.01 -16.71 6.49
CA SER A 82 -1.45 -16.83 6.64
C SER A 82 -2.18 -15.64 6.05
N THR A 83 -3.44 -15.88 5.70
CA THR A 83 -4.37 -14.89 5.17
C THR A 83 -5.59 -14.81 6.08
N SER A 84 -6.09 -13.61 6.35
CA SER A 84 -7.38 -13.36 6.97
C SER A 84 -8.24 -12.53 6.04
N HIS A 85 -9.46 -12.99 5.77
CA HIS A 85 -10.38 -12.38 4.82
C HIS A 85 -11.72 -12.11 5.47
N THR A 86 -12.32 -10.95 5.22
CA THR A 86 -13.66 -10.59 5.70
C THR A 86 -14.45 -9.85 4.63
N HIS A 87 -15.71 -10.29 4.42
CA HIS A 87 -16.63 -9.62 3.51
C HIS A 87 -17.24 -8.37 4.15
N GLN A 88 -17.37 -7.31 3.35
CA GLN A 88 -17.90 -6.00 3.75
C GLN A 88 -18.87 -5.49 2.69
N GLY A 89 -19.97 -6.22 2.48
CA GLY A 89 -20.89 -5.94 1.38
C GLY A 89 -20.26 -6.28 0.03
N GLU A 90 -20.06 -5.27 -0.83
CA GLU A 90 -19.50 -5.47 -2.18
C GLU A 90 -17.97 -5.55 -2.25
N TRP A 91 -17.28 -5.21 -1.16
CA TRP A 91 -15.83 -5.27 -1.05
C TRP A 91 -15.40 -6.28 0.00
N CYS A 92 -14.16 -6.73 -0.11
CA CYS A 92 -13.51 -7.62 0.82
C CYS A 92 -12.32 -6.92 1.44
N LEU A 93 -12.09 -7.15 2.72
CA LEU A 93 -10.87 -6.77 3.42
C LEU A 93 -10.01 -8.01 3.60
N GLU A 94 -8.74 -7.91 3.23
CA GLU A 94 -7.82 -9.03 3.34
C GLU A 94 -6.50 -8.61 3.97
N SER A 95 -5.93 -9.50 4.77
CA SER A 95 -4.70 -9.31 5.51
C SER A 95 -3.78 -10.50 5.30
N LEU A 96 -2.56 -10.24 4.82
CA LEU A 96 -1.51 -11.23 4.62
C LEU A 96 -0.44 -11.04 5.69
N PHE A 97 -0.25 -12.06 6.51
CA PHE A 97 0.85 -12.11 7.47
C PHE A 97 2.06 -12.72 6.78
N CYS A 98 3.11 -11.92 6.61
CA CYS A 98 4.25 -12.29 5.78
C CYS A 98 5.52 -12.45 6.62
N HIS A 99 6.36 -13.41 6.24
CA HIS A 99 7.69 -13.62 6.80
C HIS A 99 8.64 -14.11 5.70
N GLY A 100 9.76 -13.41 5.51
CA GLY A 100 10.83 -13.84 4.60
C GLY A 100 11.53 -12.67 3.93
N ALA A 101 12.03 -12.90 2.72
CA ALA A 101 12.83 -11.93 1.98
C ALA A 101 12.07 -10.62 1.73
N GLY A 102 12.65 -9.51 2.16
CA GLY A 102 12.10 -8.18 1.99
C GLY A 102 11.78 -7.82 0.54
N GLU A 103 12.65 -8.23 -0.38
CA GLU A 103 12.41 -8.09 -1.82
C GLU A 103 11.13 -8.80 -2.27
N ARG A 104 10.90 -10.01 -1.77
CA ARG A 104 9.73 -10.82 -2.12
C ARG A 104 8.44 -10.25 -1.55
N VAL A 105 8.48 -9.75 -0.31
CA VAL A 105 7.34 -9.03 0.33
C VAL A 105 7.03 -7.73 -0.43
N ARG A 106 8.05 -7.03 -0.93
CA ARG A 106 7.90 -5.84 -1.77
C ARG A 106 7.27 -6.17 -3.12
N GLU A 107 7.75 -7.18 -3.83
CA GLU A 107 7.19 -7.64 -5.10
C GLU A 107 5.73 -8.03 -4.97
N LEU A 108 5.37 -8.76 -3.91
CA LEU A 108 3.98 -9.07 -3.57
C LEU A 108 3.16 -7.80 -3.37
N THR A 109 3.67 -6.84 -2.59
CA THR A 109 2.99 -5.57 -2.34
C THR A 109 2.74 -4.79 -3.62
N TYR A 110 3.70 -4.75 -4.55
CA TYR A 110 3.53 -4.10 -5.85
C TYR A 110 2.55 -4.86 -6.75
N SER A 111 2.63 -6.18 -6.78
CA SER A 111 1.69 -7.02 -7.55
C SER A 111 0.25 -6.77 -7.08
N LEU A 112 0.02 -6.66 -5.77
CA LEU A 112 -1.31 -6.37 -5.21
C LEU A 112 -1.80 -4.95 -5.55
N ARG A 113 -0.91 -3.97 -5.66
CA ARG A 113 -1.26 -2.58 -6.02
C ARG A 113 -1.64 -2.41 -7.50
N ASP A 114 -1.22 -3.33 -8.35
CA ASP A 114 -1.39 -3.24 -9.80
C ASP A 114 -2.73 -3.82 -10.30
N PHE A 115 -3.54 -4.39 -9.39
CA PHE A 115 -4.86 -4.92 -9.73
C PHE A 115 -5.90 -3.81 -9.88
N ASP A 116 -6.58 -3.77 -11.03
CA ASP A 116 -7.67 -2.83 -11.34
C ASP A 116 -8.88 -2.89 -10.37
N GLY A 117 -8.95 -3.93 -9.53
CA GLY A 117 -10.00 -4.13 -8.50
C GLY A 117 -9.55 -3.91 -7.06
N VAL A 118 -8.29 -3.54 -6.81
CA VAL A 118 -7.74 -3.26 -5.47
C VAL A 118 -7.67 -1.76 -5.25
N ASN A 119 -8.42 -1.21 -4.29
CA ASN A 119 -8.42 0.25 -4.10
C ASN A 119 -7.23 0.71 -3.24
N ARG A 120 -6.83 -0.09 -2.24
CA ARG A 120 -5.79 0.30 -1.31
C ARG A 120 -4.99 -0.90 -0.84
N VAL A 121 -3.68 -0.72 -0.78
CA VAL A 121 -2.72 -1.67 -0.17
C VAL A 121 -1.86 -0.92 0.83
N LYS A 122 -1.84 -1.37 2.08
CA LYS A 122 -0.96 -0.86 3.14
C LYS A 122 -0.03 -1.98 3.59
N LEU A 123 1.27 -1.69 3.61
CA LEU A 123 2.29 -2.54 4.19
C LEU A 123 2.71 -1.98 5.55
N MET A 124 2.73 -2.84 6.56
CA MET A 124 3.28 -2.56 7.87
C MET A 124 4.43 -3.54 8.14
N ILE A 125 5.64 -3.00 8.29
CA ILE A 125 6.82 -3.77 8.67
C ILE A 125 6.87 -3.81 10.20
N LEU A 126 6.77 -5.00 10.78
CA LEU A 126 6.80 -5.21 12.23
C LEU A 126 8.23 -5.47 12.73
N ARG A 127 9.05 -6.13 11.90
CA ARG A 127 10.47 -6.37 12.15
C ARG A 127 11.24 -6.37 10.84
N ASP A 128 12.37 -5.67 10.84
CA ASP A 128 13.38 -5.65 9.77
C ASP A 128 14.72 -5.77 10.48
N ASP A 129 15.49 -6.81 10.19
CA ASP A 129 16.76 -7.10 10.87
C ASP A 129 17.85 -6.04 10.65
N ARG A 130 17.63 -5.03 9.79
CA ARG A 130 18.46 -3.82 9.72
C ARG A 130 18.13 -2.80 10.81
N VAL A 131 16.94 -2.88 11.40
CA VAL A 131 16.43 -1.99 12.45
C VAL A 131 16.54 -2.74 13.79
N GLY A 132 17.77 -3.13 14.12
CA GLY A 132 18.19 -3.61 15.44
C GLY A 132 18.85 -2.49 16.24
#